data_AF-A0A950QIX8-F1
#
_entry.id   AF-A0A950QIX8-F1
#
_cell.length_a   1.000
_cell.length_b   1.000
_cell.length_c   1.000
_cell.angle_alpha   90.00
_cell.angle_beta   90.00
_cell.angle_gamma   90.00
#
_symmetry.space_group_name_H-M   'P 1'
#
loop_
_entity.id
_entity.type
_entity.pdbx_description
1 polymer ?
#
loop_
_entity_poly.entity_id
_entity_poly.type
_entity_poly.pdbx_seq_one_letter_code
_entity_poly.pdbx_strand_id
1 'polypeptide(L)'
;MNTPQFSWVKSRLPRKPQPVPPIFQPEVAAEAIVWAATHRRREVWVGKPTVEAITAQKFFPGLLDLYLGKTGYDAQQYDGAADPNRPNNLWEPLPGDFGAHGEFDSRSHDHSWQVKLDLNRRWIGLGLLAGGAALAWFTQREKISRAVEEIGSKVAA
;
A
#
# COMPACT_ATOMS: atom_id res chain seq x y z
N MET A 1 3.81 7.46 -6.76
CA MET A 1 2.63 7.46 -7.65
C MET A 1 3.11 7.80 -9.05
N ASN A 2 2.66 7.07 -10.06
CA ASN A 2 2.95 7.35 -11.47
C ASN A 2 1.99 8.42 -12.01
N THR A 3 2.28 9.68 -11.70
CA THR A 3 1.53 10.81 -12.24
C THR A 3 2.43 11.65 -13.15
N PRO A 4 1.86 12.54 -13.99
CA PRO A 4 2.64 13.47 -14.80
C PRO A 4 3.52 14.44 -14.01
N GLN A 5 3.42 14.46 -12.68
CA GLN A 5 4.20 15.36 -11.82
C GLN A 5 5.68 15.40 -12.18
N PHE A 6 6.30 14.24 -12.42
CA PHE A 6 7.74 14.15 -12.63
C PHE A 6 8.19 14.65 -14.01
N SER A 7 7.30 14.71 -15.01
CA SER A 7 7.61 15.22 -16.34
C SER A 7 7.56 16.75 -16.41
N TRP A 8 6.69 17.40 -15.62
CA TRP A 8 6.49 18.86 -15.69
C TRP A 8 6.91 19.67 -14.46
N VAL A 9 7.26 19.05 -13.32
CA VAL A 9 7.58 19.82 -12.12
C VAL A 9 8.97 20.44 -12.27
N LYS A 10 9.18 21.66 -11.78
CA LYS A 10 10.54 22.20 -11.75
C LYS A 10 11.41 21.35 -10.82
N SER A 11 12.47 20.76 -11.39
CA SER A 11 13.46 19.98 -10.65
C SER A 11 14.81 20.69 -10.70
N ARG A 12 15.54 20.65 -9.58
CA ARG A 12 16.97 21.05 -9.50
C ARG A 12 17.87 19.85 -9.21
N LEU A 13 17.34 18.65 -9.34
CA LEU A 13 18.11 17.42 -9.21
C LEU A 13 19.04 17.27 -10.42
N PRO A 14 20.26 16.74 -10.24
CA PRO A 14 21.23 16.56 -11.32
C PRO A 14 20.78 15.49 -12.33
N ARG A 15 19.98 14.51 -11.90
CA ARG A 15 19.42 13.44 -12.74
C ARG A 15 17.91 13.58 -12.89
N LYS A 16 17.33 12.82 -13.82
CA LYS A 16 15.89 12.86 -14.09
C LYS A 16 15.10 12.50 -12.82
N PRO A 17 14.07 13.27 -12.45
CA PRO A 17 13.32 13.00 -11.23
C PRO A 17 12.37 11.81 -11.43
N GLN A 18 12.18 10.99 -10.40
CA GLN A 18 11.19 9.90 -10.39
C GLN A 18 10.44 9.85 -9.06
N PRO A 19 9.26 9.19 -9.01
CA PRO A 19 8.68 8.77 -7.75
C PRO A 19 9.61 7.77 -7.06
N VAL A 20 9.71 7.88 -5.73
CA VAL A 20 10.45 6.90 -4.92
C VAL A 20 9.81 5.52 -5.10
N PRO A 21 10.57 4.48 -5.52
CA PRO A 21 10.04 3.13 -5.65
C PRO A 21 9.62 2.51 -4.31
N PRO A 22 8.66 1.57 -4.29
CA PRO A 22 7.88 1.07 -5.42
C PRO A 22 6.91 2.11 -5.97
N ILE A 23 6.77 2.14 -7.30
CA ILE A 23 5.87 3.07 -7.99
C ILE A 23 4.52 2.35 -8.16
N PHE A 24 3.43 3.04 -7.85
CA PHE A 24 2.07 2.55 -8.06
C PHE A 24 1.35 3.48 -9.02
N GLN A 25 0.43 2.93 -9.81
CA GLN A 25 -0.43 3.68 -10.70
C GLN A 25 -1.39 4.62 -9.95
N PRO A 26 -1.85 5.71 -10.58
CA PRO A 26 -2.72 6.71 -9.93
C PRO A 26 -4.06 6.12 -9.46
N GLU A 27 -4.54 5.05 -10.10
CA GLU A 27 -5.77 4.33 -9.75
C GLU A 27 -5.73 3.80 -8.31
N VAL A 28 -4.56 3.41 -7.80
CA VAL A 28 -4.42 2.93 -6.42
C VAL A 28 -4.78 4.03 -5.42
N ALA A 29 -4.39 5.27 -5.69
CA ALA A 29 -4.80 6.41 -4.88
C ALA A 29 -6.25 6.80 -5.15
N ALA A 30 -6.70 6.75 -6.41
CA ALA A 30 -8.08 7.06 -6.77
C ALA A 30 -9.08 6.15 -6.06
N GLU A 31 -8.84 4.83 -6.03
CA GLU A 31 -9.64 3.84 -5.29
C GLU A 31 -9.73 4.20 -3.81
N ALA A 32 -8.59 4.50 -3.18
CA ALA A 32 -8.54 4.86 -1.77
C ALA A 32 -9.28 6.18 -1.47
N ILE A 33 -9.19 7.17 -2.36
CA ILE A 33 -9.90 8.46 -2.24
C ILE A 33 -11.42 8.25 -2.33
N VAL A 34 -11.89 7.51 -3.34
CA VAL A 34 -13.33 7.20 -3.52
C VAL A 34 -13.86 6.42 -2.32
N TRP A 35 -13.10 5.44 -1.84
CA TRP A 35 -13.46 4.69 -0.64
C TRP A 35 -13.54 5.61 0.59
N ALA A 36 -12.54 6.47 0.81
CA ALA A 36 -12.50 7.39 1.93
C ALA A 36 -13.66 8.40 1.91
N ALA A 37 -14.07 8.87 0.72
CA ALA A 37 -15.19 9.79 0.55
C ALA A 37 -16.55 9.18 0.98
N THR A 38 -16.67 7.86 0.91
CA THR A 38 -17.93 7.13 1.19
C THR A 38 -17.93 6.40 2.54
N HIS A 39 -16.79 6.34 3.23
CA HIS A 39 -16.63 5.61 4.49
C HIS A 39 -16.19 6.54 5.62
N ARG A 40 -16.78 6.39 6.81
CA ARG A 40 -16.40 7.18 8.00
C ARG A 40 -15.09 6.68 8.62
N ARG A 41 -13.97 7.00 7.96
CA ARG A 41 -12.62 6.74 8.47
C ARG A 41 -11.80 8.02 8.39
N ARG A 42 -11.19 8.41 9.52
CA ARG A 42 -10.44 9.66 9.64
C ARG A 42 -9.19 9.71 8.75
N GLU A 43 -8.56 8.57 8.51
CA GLU A 43 -7.32 8.48 7.75
C GLU A 43 -7.21 7.11 7.04
N VAL A 44 -6.72 7.13 5.81
CA VAL A 44 -6.41 5.96 4.99
C VAL A 44 -4.97 6.08 4.51
N TRP A 45 -4.17 5.05 4.75
CA TRP A 45 -2.78 5.00 4.29
C TRP A 45 -2.70 4.25 2.97
N VAL A 46 -2.11 4.90 1.97
CA VAL A 46 -2.14 4.43 0.58
C VAL A 46 -0.78 3.90 0.16
N GLY A 47 -0.65 2.59 0.14
CA GLY A 47 0.57 1.90 -0.27
C GLY A 47 1.41 1.45 0.92
N LYS A 48 2.05 0.29 0.76
CA LYS A 48 2.98 -0.28 1.75
C LYS A 48 4.08 0.70 2.19
N PRO A 49 4.73 1.48 1.29
CA PRO A 49 5.77 2.43 1.70
C PRO A 49 5.28 3.48 2.69
N THR A 50 4.02 3.92 2.56
CA THR A 50 3.41 4.89 3.49
C THR A 50 3.25 4.28 4.88
N VAL A 51 2.77 3.04 4.97
CA VAL A 51 2.64 2.32 6.25
C VAL A 51 4.01 2.18 6.92
N GLU A 52 5.01 1.77 6.16
CA GLU A 52 6.38 1.59 6.64
C GLU A 52 6.98 2.91 7.12
N ALA A 53 6.89 3.98 6.32
CA ALA A 53 7.41 5.29 6.67
C ALA A 53 6.77 5.85 7.94
N ILE A 54 5.44 5.82 8.04
CA ILE A 54 4.73 6.34 9.22
C ILE A 54 5.06 5.52 10.47
N THR A 55 5.09 4.19 10.35
CA THR A 55 5.40 3.31 11.48
C THR A 55 6.87 3.47 11.92
N ALA A 56 7.80 3.48 10.97
CA ALA A 56 9.22 3.68 11.26
C ALA A 56 9.49 5.06 11.87
N GLN A 57 8.87 6.13 11.35
CA GLN A 57 9.00 7.46 11.94
C GLN A 57 8.49 7.50 13.39
N LYS A 58 7.41 6.77 13.69
CA LYS A 58 6.82 6.73 15.03
C LYS A 58 7.72 6.03 16.05
N PHE A 59 8.42 4.96 15.66
CA PHE A 59 9.17 4.11 16.60
C PHE A 59 10.68 4.27 16.53
N PHE A 60 11.22 4.65 15.36
CA PHE A 60 12.65 4.70 15.06
C PHE A 60 13.05 5.96 14.27
N PRO A 61 12.68 7.17 14.71
CA PRO A 61 12.86 8.40 13.93
C PRO A 61 14.31 8.65 13.50
N GLY A 62 15.26 8.58 14.44
CA GLY A 62 16.68 8.85 14.13
C GLY A 62 17.32 7.83 13.18
N LEU A 63 16.88 6.57 13.23
CA LEU A 63 17.35 5.55 12.27
C LEU A 63 16.78 5.81 10.88
N LEU A 64 15.50 6.18 10.81
CA LEU A 64 14.85 6.54 9.56
C LEU A 64 15.50 7.77 8.93
N ASP A 65 15.84 8.79 9.71
CA ASP A 65 16.55 9.99 9.24
C ASP A 65 17.92 9.64 8.65
N LEU A 66 18.70 8.79 9.33
CA LEU A 66 20.00 8.32 8.82
C LEU A 66 19.86 7.50 7.54
N TYR A 67 18.82 6.67 7.46
CA TYR A 67 18.54 5.87 6.26
C TYR A 67 18.15 6.77 5.09
N LEU A 68 17.14 7.63 5.27
CA LEU A 68 16.63 8.53 4.23
C LEU A 68 17.66 9.58 3.81
N GLY A 69 18.50 10.05 4.73
CA GLY A 69 19.62 10.94 4.40
C GLY A 69 20.63 10.29 3.46
N LYS A 70 20.81 8.97 3.56
CA LYS A 70 21.73 8.21 2.69
C LYS A 70 21.10 7.77 1.36
N THR A 71 19.81 7.43 1.36
CA THR A 71 19.17 6.77 0.21
C THR A 71 18.13 7.63 -0.50
N GLY A 72 17.46 8.53 0.22
CA GLY A 72 16.29 9.25 -0.28
C GLY A 72 16.58 10.19 -1.44
N TYR A 73 17.72 10.88 -1.42
CA TYR A 73 18.12 11.79 -2.50
C TYR A 73 18.34 11.05 -3.83
N ASP A 74 19.01 9.90 -3.77
CA ASP A 74 19.27 9.09 -4.95
C ASP A 74 18.00 8.37 -5.44
N ALA A 75 17.15 7.92 -4.51
CA ALA A 75 15.90 7.24 -4.81
C ALA A 75 14.88 8.13 -5.56
N GLN A 76 14.94 9.45 -5.39
CA GLN A 76 14.11 10.40 -6.14
C GLN A 76 14.59 10.65 -7.56
N GLN A 77 15.64 9.96 -8.02
CA GLN A 77 16.26 10.18 -9.31
C GLN A 77 16.49 8.88 -10.09
N TYR A 78 16.31 8.92 -11.41
CA TYR A 78 16.64 7.83 -12.33
C TYR A 78 17.45 8.34 -13.53
N ASP A 79 18.05 7.40 -14.25
CA ASP A 79 18.68 7.49 -15.57
C ASP A 79 19.03 8.88 -16.13
N GLY A 80 20.33 9.08 -16.37
CA GLY A 80 20.84 10.21 -17.15
C GLY A 80 20.76 11.56 -16.44
N ALA A 81 21.39 12.56 -17.06
CA ALA A 81 21.35 13.93 -16.58
C ALA A 81 19.95 14.54 -16.81
N ALA A 82 19.50 15.38 -15.88
CA ALA A 82 18.34 16.21 -16.10
C ALA A 82 18.64 17.28 -17.16
N ASP A 83 17.68 17.55 -18.05
CA ASP A 83 17.75 18.71 -18.92
C ASP A 83 17.41 19.98 -18.09
N PRO A 84 18.37 20.92 -17.90
CA PRO A 84 18.14 22.13 -17.12
C PRO A 84 17.16 23.10 -17.79
N ASN A 85 16.92 22.95 -19.10
CA ASN A 85 16.05 23.81 -19.89
C ASN A 85 14.68 23.18 -20.17
N ARG A 86 14.38 22.01 -19.60
CA ARG A 86 13.08 21.36 -19.81
C ARG A 86 11.93 22.29 -19.38
N PRO A 87 10.83 22.34 -20.15
CA PRO A 87 9.63 23.06 -19.73
C PRO A 87 9.16 22.59 -18.35
N ASN A 88 8.66 23.52 -17.54
CA ASN A 88 8.13 23.20 -16.22
C ASN A 88 6.95 24.09 -15.85
N ASN A 89 6.13 23.61 -14.91
CA ASN A 89 4.87 24.24 -14.53
C ASN A 89 4.97 25.17 -13.31
N LEU A 90 6.17 25.66 -12.94
CA LEU A 90 6.32 26.48 -11.72
C LEU A 90 5.69 27.87 -11.85
N TRP A 91 5.85 28.51 -13.02
CA TRP A 91 5.42 29.89 -13.24
C TRP A 91 4.14 29.97 -14.07
N GLU A 92 4.01 29.07 -15.03
CA GLU A 92 2.90 29.02 -15.99
C GLU A 92 2.52 27.55 -16.21
N PRO A 93 1.24 27.24 -16.48
CA PRO A 93 0.86 25.89 -16.87
C PRO A 93 1.51 25.51 -18.20
N LEU A 94 1.87 24.23 -18.34
CA LEU A 94 2.26 23.72 -19.65
C LEU A 94 1.02 23.47 -20.50
N PRO A 95 1.05 23.79 -21.81
CA PRO A 95 -0.07 23.53 -22.71
C PRO A 95 -0.28 22.02 -22.90
N GLY A 96 -1.53 21.62 -23.10
CA GLY A 96 -1.92 20.24 -23.40
C GLY A 96 -2.53 19.47 -22.23
N ASP A 97 -3.07 18.29 -22.53
CA ASP A 97 -3.56 17.33 -21.54
C ASP A 97 -2.46 16.29 -21.28
N PHE A 98 -2.05 16.18 -20.03
CA PHE A 98 -1.02 15.24 -19.59
C PHE A 98 -1.59 13.93 -19.07
N GLY A 99 -2.92 13.80 -19.00
CA GLY A 99 -3.60 12.63 -18.46
C GLY A 99 -3.34 12.40 -16.98
N ALA A 100 -3.68 11.20 -16.50
CA ALA A 100 -3.47 10.80 -15.10
C ALA A 100 -2.15 10.04 -14.88
N HIS A 101 -1.64 9.37 -15.91
CA HIS A 101 -0.45 8.52 -15.86
C HIS A 101 0.81 9.31 -16.18
N GLY A 102 1.88 9.03 -15.45
CA GLY A 102 3.22 9.53 -15.77
C GLY A 102 4.00 8.58 -16.70
N GLU A 103 5.25 8.93 -16.96
CA GLU A 103 6.16 8.19 -17.85
C GLU A 103 6.62 6.82 -17.30
N PHE A 104 6.16 6.41 -16.10
CA PHE A 104 6.68 5.23 -15.38
C PHE A 104 5.77 4.01 -15.48
N ASP A 105 4.89 3.91 -16.49
CA ASP A 105 3.94 2.79 -16.62
C ASP A 105 4.62 1.42 -16.56
N SER A 106 5.75 1.25 -17.25
CA SER A 106 6.51 -0.02 -17.26
C SER A 106 7.16 -0.39 -15.93
N ARG A 107 7.20 0.54 -14.96
CA ARG A 107 7.83 0.37 -13.63
C ARG A 107 6.81 0.51 -12.50
N SER A 108 5.53 0.60 -12.84
CA SER A 108 4.46 0.88 -11.88
C SER A 108 3.60 -0.34 -11.61
N HIS A 109 3.10 -0.44 -10.40
CA HIS A 109 2.16 -1.47 -9.98
C HIS A 109 0.73 -0.95 -10.08
N ASP A 110 -0.13 -1.67 -10.79
CA ASP A 110 -1.55 -1.32 -10.95
C ASP A 110 -2.37 -1.54 -9.68
N HIS A 111 -1.85 -2.31 -8.72
CA HIS A 111 -2.57 -2.65 -7.50
C HIS A 111 -1.65 -2.65 -6.27
N SER A 112 -2.24 -2.36 -5.12
CA SER A 112 -1.59 -2.49 -3.81
C SER A 112 -2.37 -3.46 -2.93
N TRP A 113 -1.76 -4.59 -2.56
CA TRP A 113 -2.34 -5.53 -1.60
C TRP A 113 -2.58 -4.86 -0.24
N GLN A 114 -1.69 -3.97 0.17
CA GLN A 114 -1.89 -3.22 1.42
C GLN A 114 -3.17 -2.39 1.35
N VAL A 115 -3.44 -1.69 0.24
CA VAL A 115 -4.66 -0.89 0.09
C VAL A 115 -5.87 -1.81 0.10
N LYS A 116 -5.88 -2.87 -0.72
CA LYS A 116 -6.99 -3.85 -0.75
C LYS A 116 -7.31 -4.40 0.65
N LEU A 117 -6.30 -4.77 1.43
CA LEU A 117 -6.48 -5.26 2.79
C LEU A 117 -7.01 -4.15 3.73
N ASP A 118 -6.49 -2.93 3.62
CA ASP A 118 -6.90 -1.84 4.51
C ASP A 118 -8.36 -1.39 4.26
N LEU A 119 -8.77 -1.33 3.00
CA LEU A 119 -10.14 -0.98 2.62
C LEU A 119 -11.15 -2.08 3.03
N ASN A 120 -10.71 -3.35 3.07
CA ASN A 120 -11.56 -4.51 3.39
C ASN A 120 -11.37 -5.06 4.81
N ARG A 121 -10.55 -4.41 5.66
CA ARG A 121 -10.10 -4.95 6.96
C ARG A 121 -11.22 -5.43 7.89
N ARG A 122 -12.40 -4.78 7.85
CA ARG A 122 -13.55 -5.16 8.67
C ARG A 122 -14.13 -6.51 8.24
N TRP A 123 -14.33 -6.68 6.94
CA TRP A 123 -14.83 -7.93 6.36
C TRP A 123 -13.82 -9.05 6.51
N ILE A 124 -12.53 -8.75 6.35
CA ILE A 124 -11.45 -9.71 6.61
C ILE A 124 -11.48 -10.13 8.09
N GLY A 125 -11.56 -9.18 9.02
CA GLY A 125 -11.66 -9.49 10.45
C GLY A 125 -12.87 -10.35 10.80
N LEU A 126 -14.05 -10.02 10.25
CA LEU A 126 -15.27 -10.81 10.43
C LEU A 126 -15.13 -12.22 9.85
N GLY A 127 -14.54 -12.36 8.66
CA GLY A 127 -14.29 -13.65 8.03
C GLY A 127 -13.34 -14.54 8.84
N LEU A 128 -12.26 -13.95 9.37
CA LEU A 128 -11.31 -14.66 10.24
C LEU A 128 -11.96 -15.11 11.55
N LEU A 129 -12.78 -14.26 12.17
CA LEU A 129 -13.51 -14.61 13.40
C LEU A 129 -14.52 -15.75 13.15
N ALA A 130 -15.31 -15.66 12.08
CA ALA A 130 -16.28 -16.69 11.71
C ALA A 130 -15.59 -18.02 11.37
N GLY A 131 -14.51 -17.99 10.60
CA GLY A 131 -13.72 -19.18 10.26
C GLY A 131 -13.10 -19.84 11.50
N GLY A 132 -12.56 -19.04 12.42
CA GLY A 132 -12.02 -19.53 13.70
C GLY A 132 -13.09 -20.19 14.57
N ALA A 133 -14.28 -19.58 14.67
CA ALA A 133 -15.40 -20.16 15.41
C ALA A 133 -15.89 -21.47 14.79
N ALA A 134 -16.00 -21.55 13.47
CA ALA A 134 -16.40 -22.77 12.77
C ALA A 134 -15.38 -23.91 12.96
N LEU A 135 -14.07 -23.60 12.90
CA LEU A 135 -13.02 -24.58 13.16
C LEU A 135 -13.04 -25.08 14.61
N ALA A 136 -13.24 -24.17 15.57
CA ALA A 136 -13.36 -24.52 16.98
C ALA A 136 -14.59 -25.40 17.24
N TRP A 137 -15.74 -25.06 16.62
CA TRP A 137 -16.95 -25.88 16.69
C TRP A 137 -16.74 -27.28 16.12
N PHE A 138 -16.11 -27.38 14.94
CA PHE A 138 -15.88 -28.66 14.26
C PHE A 138 -14.96 -29.57 15.10
N THR A 139 -13.84 -29.03 15.59
CA THR A 139 -12.91 -29.77 16.45
C THR A 139 -13.52 -30.17 17.80
N GLN A 140 -14.39 -29.35 18.37
CA GLN A 140 -15.10 -29.69 19.61
C GLN A 140 -16.17 -30.78 19.37
N ARG A 141 -16.90 -30.72 18.26
CA ARG A 141 -17.88 -31.73 17.88
C ARG A 141 -17.23 -33.10 17.70
N GLU A 142 -16.10 -33.17 17.00
CA GLU A 142 -15.36 -34.42 16.82
C GLU A 142 -14.87 -35.01 18.15
N LYS A 143 -14.36 -34.17 19.06
CA LYS A 143 -13.94 -34.61 20.41
C LYS A 143 -15.11 -35.20 21.21
N ILE A 144 -16.27 -34.53 21.18
CA ILE A 144 -17.48 -35.00 21.88
C ILE A 144 -17.94 -36.33 21.29
N SER A 145 -17.98 -36.47 19.95
CA SER A 145 -18.37 -37.72 19.30
C SER A 145 -17.46 -38.89 19.70
N ARG A 146 -16.13 -38.70 19.72
CA ARG A 146 -15.19 -39.75 20.16
C ARG A 146 -15.36 -40.12 21.63
N ALA A 147 -15.58 -39.14 22.51
CA ALA A 147 -15.81 -39.40 23.93
C ALA A 147 -17.09 -40.21 24.16
N VAL A 148 -18.15 -39.93 23.40
CA VAL A 148 -19.42 -40.68 23.45
C VAL A 148 -19.22 -42.12 22.96
N GLU A 149 -18.49 -42.34 21.86
CA GLU A 149 -18.16 -43.70 21.36
C GLU A 149 -17.32 -44.50 22.35
N GLU A 150 -16.33 -43.87 23.02
CA GLU A 150 -15.50 -44.53 24.03
C GLU A 150 -16.32 -44.94 25.26
N ILE A 151 -17.25 -44.09 25.72
CA ILE A 151 -18.15 -44.41 26.83
C ILE A 151 -19.10 -45.54 26.42
N GLY A 152 -19.69 -45.47 25.21
CA GLY A 152 -20.59 -46.50 24.70
C GLY A 152 -19.94 -47.88 24.59
N SER A 153 -18.68 -47.95 24.14
CA SER A 153 -17.94 -49.22 24.05
C SER A 153 -17.60 -49.82 25.42
N LYS A 154 -17.32 -48.98 26.44
CA LYS A 154 -17.08 -49.44 27.82
C LYS A 154 -18.33 -49.93 28.54
N VAL A 155 -19.52 -49.43 28.19
CA VAL A 155 -20.79 -49.86 28.79
C VAL A 155 -21.34 -51.14 28.13
N ALA A 156 -20.94 -51.42 26.89
CA ALA A 156 -21.39 -52.59 26.13
C ALA A 156 -20.51 -53.85 26.36
N ALA A 157 -19.43 -53.75 27.14
CA ALA A 157 -18.52 -54.84 27.51
C ALA A 157 -18.77 -55.27 28.97
#